data_AF-A0A452RSU3-F1
#
_entry.id   AF-A0A452RSU3-F1
#
_cell.length_a   1.000
_cell.length_b   1.000
_cell.length_c   1.000
_cell.angle_alpha   90.00
_cell.angle_beta   90.00
_cell.angle_gamma   90.00
#
_symmetry.space_group_name_H-M   'P 1'
#
loop_
_entity.id
_entity.type
_entity.pdbx_description
1 polymer ?
#
loop_
_entity_poly.entity_id
_entity_poly.type
_entity_poly.pdbx_seq_one_letter_code
_entity_poly.pdbx_strand_id
1 'polypeptide(L)'
;MPVRLRLGARRVLSDPNPFLFLSSAGVGRTGTLIALDVLLRQLERDRCVGPFSYVRKMRESRPLMVQTEAQYVFLHQCILQFLQQFARKSRTRSKSVEWNGI
;
A
#
# COMPACT_ATOMS: atom_id res chain seq x y z
N MET A 1 3.41 -50.46 -10.90
CA MET A 1 2.83 -49.25 -11.52
C MET A 1 2.38 -48.31 -10.41
N PRO A 2 2.85 -47.05 -10.39
CA PRO A 2 2.95 -46.27 -9.15
C PRO A 2 1.71 -45.41 -8.82
N VAL A 3 1.44 -45.36 -7.51
CA VAL A 3 0.83 -44.33 -6.64
C VAL A 3 -0.44 -43.57 -7.04
N ARG A 4 -1.48 -43.82 -6.24
CA ARG A 4 -2.66 -42.96 -6.02
C ARG A 4 -2.27 -41.80 -5.09
N LEU A 5 -2.10 -40.59 -5.62
CA LEU A 5 -1.85 -39.39 -4.80
C LEU A 5 -3.17 -38.86 -4.23
N ARG A 6 -3.19 -38.74 -2.89
CA ARG A 6 -4.25 -38.15 -2.07
C ARG A 6 -4.48 -36.68 -2.45
N LEU A 7 -5.74 -36.25 -2.38
CA LEU A 7 -6.17 -34.85 -2.44
C LEU A 7 -5.27 -33.98 -1.54
N GLY A 8 -4.44 -33.15 -2.18
CA GLY A 8 -3.74 -32.06 -1.52
C GLY A 8 -4.76 -31.01 -1.11
N ALA A 9 -4.97 -30.88 0.20
CA ALA A 9 -5.72 -29.81 0.82
C ALA A 9 -5.34 -28.48 0.18
N ARG A 10 -6.32 -27.86 -0.49
CA ARG A 10 -6.25 -26.48 -0.96
C ARG A 10 -6.21 -25.60 0.29
N ARG A 11 -5.03 -25.41 0.87
CA ARG A 11 -4.79 -24.40 1.89
C ARG A 11 -5.10 -23.06 1.23
N VAL A 12 -6.32 -22.59 1.44
CA VAL A 12 -6.62 -21.17 1.42
C VAL A 12 -5.78 -20.60 2.55
N LEU A 13 -4.57 -20.14 2.21
CA LEU A 13 -3.74 -19.40 3.14
C LEU A 13 -4.49 -18.11 3.42
N SER A 14 -5.16 -18.10 4.56
CA SER A 14 -5.64 -16.93 5.26
C SER A 14 -4.42 -16.13 5.72
N ASP A 15 -3.79 -15.43 4.78
CA ASP A 15 -2.76 -14.45 5.09
C ASP A 15 -3.43 -13.07 5.16
N PRO A 16 -3.51 -12.41 6.34
CA PRO A 16 -4.06 -11.07 6.50
C PRO A 16 -3.10 -9.99 5.97
N ASN A 17 -2.27 -10.32 4.98
CA ASN A 17 -1.36 -9.39 4.33
C ASN A 17 -1.92 -9.06 2.94
N PRO A 18 -2.78 -8.01 2.82
CA PRO A 18 -3.40 -7.63 1.54
C PRO A 18 -2.38 -7.24 0.45
N PHE A 19 -1.09 -7.18 0.80
CA PHE A 19 0.01 -6.79 -0.06
C PHE A 19 0.74 -7.97 -0.75
N LEU A 20 0.55 -9.23 -0.33
CA LEU A 20 1.40 -10.36 -0.75
C LEU A 20 0.80 -11.30 -1.81
N PHE A 21 -0.16 -10.83 -2.62
CA PHE A 21 -0.56 -11.56 -3.82
C PHE A 21 0.07 -10.94 -5.07
N LEU A 22 1.20 -11.48 -5.53
CA LEU A 22 1.80 -11.15 -6.83
C LEU A 22 0.85 -11.57 -7.97
N SER A 23 0.45 -10.62 -8.82
CA SER A 23 -0.38 -10.88 -10.02
C SER A 23 0.49 -11.40 -11.17
N SER A 24 0.10 -12.51 -11.81
CA SER A 24 0.82 -13.14 -12.93
C SER A 24 0.94 -12.29 -14.23
N ALA A 25 0.55 -11.01 -14.22
CA ALA A 25 0.59 -10.11 -15.39
C ALA A 25 1.22 -8.72 -15.13
N GLY A 26 1.58 -8.36 -13.88
CA GLY A 26 2.42 -7.19 -13.58
C GLY A 26 1.90 -5.78 -13.95
N VAL A 27 0.58 -5.59 -14.20
CA VAL A 27 0.01 -4.27 -14.60
C VAL A 27 -0.90 -3.63 -13.54
N GLY A 28 -1.81 -4.37 -12.91
CA GLY A 28 -2.75 -3.80 -11.93
C GLY A 28 -2.10 -3.53 -10.56
N ARG A 29 -1.76 -4.61 -9.84
CA ARG A 29 -1.27 -4.55 -8.45
C ARG A 29 0.12 -3.93 -8.31
N THR A 30 1.01 -4.19 -9.28
CA THR A 30 2.31 -3.53 -9.38
C THR A 30 2.14 -2.02 -9.60
N GLY A 31 1.17 -1.63 -10.44
CA GLY A 31 0.86 -0.22 -10.64
C GLY A 31 0.32 0.47 -9.39
N THR A 32 -0.50 -0.24 -8.60
CA THR A 32 -0.98 0.27 -7.30
C THR A 32 0.15 0.42 -6.30
N LEU A 33 1.11 -0.51 -6.25
CA LEU A 33 2.25 -0.44 -5.33
C LEU A 33 3.21 0.70 -5.69
N ILE A 34 3.54 0.84 -6.98
CA ILE A 34 4.37 1.94 -7.49
C ILE A 34 3.70 3.29 -7.18
N ALA A 35 2.39 3.39 -7.42
CA ALA A 35 1.65 4.60 -7.10
C ALA A 35 1.67 4.92 -5.62
N LEU A 36 1.47 3.91 -4.77
CA LEU A 36 1.50 4.11 -3.33
C LEU A 36 2.87 4.60 -2.86
N ASP A 37 3.98 3.96 -3.27
CA ASP A 37 5.33 4.36 -2.85
C ASP A 37 5.64 5.81 -3.25
N VAL A 38 5.35 6.20 -4.50
CA VAL A 38 5.62 7.56 -4.97
C VAL A 38 4.75 8.59 -4.27
N LEU A 39 3.46 8.30 -4.08
CA LEU A 39 2.52 9.21 -3.41
C LEU A 39 2.85 9.38 -1.93
N LEU A 40 3.30 8.33 -1.24
CA LEU A 40 3.73 8.43 0.15
C LEU A 40 5.01 9.27 0.29
N ARG A 41 6.01 9.07 -0.57
CA ARG A 41 7.23 9.89 -0.58
C ARG A 41 6.94 11.35 -0.90
N GLN A 42 6.04 11.61 -1.85
CA GLN A 42 5.60 12.97 -2.17
C GLN A 42 4.90 13.60 -0.95
N LEU A 43 4.06 12.83 -0.27
CA LEU A 43 3.37 13.30 0.93
C LEU A 43 4.33 13.59 2.10
N GLU A 44 5.41 12.83 2.25
CA GLU A 44 6.45 13.11 3.24
C GLU A 44 7.22 14.40 2.94
N ARG A 45 7.54 14.63 1.65
CA ARG A 45 8.35 15.78 1.20
C ARG A 45 7.55 17.07 1.11
N ASP A 46 6.44 17.04 0.40
CA ASP A 46 5.70 18.24 -0.02
C ASP A 46 4.45 18.49 0.83
N ARG A 47 4.08 17.55 1.71
CA ARG A 47 2.82 17.56 2.48
C ARG A 47 1.55 17.66 1.63
N CYS A 48 1.68 17.44 0.33
CA CYS A 48 0.61 17.49 -0.65
C CYS A 48 0.67 16.23 -1.54
N VAL A 49 -0.48 15.69 -1.89
CA VAL A 49 -0.56 14.46 -2.69
C VAL A 49 -1.78 14.52 -3.62
N GLY A 50 -1.58 14.14 -4.88
CA GLY A 50 -2.63 14.10 -5.90
C GLY A 50 -2.78 12.71 -6.51
N PRO A 51 -3.56 11.80 -5.90
CA PRO A 51 -3.71 10.43 -6.39
C PRO A 51 -4.25 10.35 -7.82
N PHE A 52 -5.23 11.19 -8.15
CA PHE A 52 -5.86 11.22 -9.46
C PHE A 52 -4.89 11.65 -10.57
N SER A 53 -4.20 12.78 -10.38
CA SER A 53 -3.25 13.31 -11.36
C SER A 53 -2.09 12.34 -11.59
N TYR A 54 -1.62 11.69 -10.51
CA TYR A 54 -0.55 10.70 -10.62
C TYR A 54 -0.99 9.43 -11.34
N VAL A 55 -2.14 8.85 -11.01
CA VAL A 55 -2.66 7.65 -11.70
C VAL A 55 -2.95 7.96 -13.17
N ARG A 56 -3.47 9.15 -13.48
CA ARG A 56 -3.65 9.60 -14.86
C ARG A 56 -2.32 9.63 -15.62
N LYS A 57 -1.29 10.26 -15.05
CA LYS A 57 0.06 10.30 -15.63
C LYS A 57 0.66 8.91 -15.84
N MET A 58 0.48 8.01 -14.87
CA MET A 58 0.92 6.61 -15.04
C MET A 58 0.22 5.91 -16.20
N ARG A 59 -1.07 6.17 -16.41
CA ARG A 59 -1.84 5.58 -17.51
C ARG A 59 -1.43 6.14 -18.88
N GLU A 60 -0.95 7.37 -18.93
CA GLU A 60 -0.34 7.96 -20.14
C GLU A 60 0.97 7.23 -20.50
N SER A 61 1.80 6.87 -19.50
CA SER A 61 3.05 6.12 -19.75
C SER A 61 2.86 4.62 -19.95
N ARG A 62 1.91 4.00 -19.23
CA ARG A 62 1.61 2.57 -19.32
C ARG A 62 0.10 2.35 -19.16
N PRO A 63 -0.62 2.04 -20.26
CA PRO A 63 -2.05 1.78 -20.21
C PRO A 63 -2.38 0.67 -19.19
N LEU A 64 -3.58 0.73 -18.61
CA LEU A 64 -4.08 -0.25 -17.63
C LEU A 64 -3.36 -0.27 -16.27
N MET A 65 -2.66 0.79 -15.88
CA MET A 65 -2.21 0.97 -14.49
C MET A 65 -3.40 1.28 -13.57
N VAL A 66 -3.48 0.59 -12.42
CA VAL A 66 -4.60 0.64 -11.46
C VAL A 66 -5.92 0.29 -12.15
N GLN A 67 -6.15 -0.98 -12.43
CA GLN A 67 -7.22 -1.43 -13.32
C GLN A 67 -8.61 -1.38 -12.69
N THR A 68 -8.69 -1.66 -11.39
CA THR A 68 -9.98 -1.81 -10.71
C THR A 68 -10.25 -0.65 -9.77
N GLU A 69 -11.53 -0.32 -9.59
CA GLU A 69 -11.96 0.68 -8.61
C GLU A 69 -11.46 0.31 -7.20
N ALA A 70 -11.57 -0.96 -6.81
CA ALA A 70 -11.08 -1.44 -5.53
C ALA A 70 -9.58 -1.13 -5.28
N GLN A 71 -8.74 -1.18 -6.32
CA GLN A 71 -7.32 -0.80 -6.21
C GLN A 71 -7.14 0.70 -5.98
N TYR A 72 -7.98 1.52 -6.61
CA TYR A 72 -7.95 2.97 -6.44
C TYR A 72 -8.48 3.39 -5.07
N VAL A 73 -9.54 2.75 -4.59
CA VAL A 73 -10.06 2.92 -3.22
C VAL A 73 -9.01 2.52 -2.19
N PHE A 74 -8.37 1.36 -2.38
CA PHE A 74 -7.29 0.90 -1.51
C PHE A 74 -6.14 1.91 -1.43
N LEU A 75 -5.74 2.49 -2.56
CA LEU A 75 -4.71 3.52 -2.60
C LEU A 75 -5.08 4.75 -1.75
N HIS A 76 -6.34 5.19 -1.78
CA HIS A 76 -6.83 6.27 -0.91
C HIS A 76 -6.83 5.88 0.56
N GLN A 77 -7.25 4.65 0.89
CA GLN A 77 -7.24 4.13 2.26
C GLN A 77 -5.83 4.13 2.85
N CYS A 78 -4.83 3.68 2.10
CA CYS A 78 -3.44 3.69 2.56
C CYS A 78 -2.92 5.11 2.82
N ILE A 79 -3.22 6.06 1.92
CA ILE A 79 -2.81 7.47 2.09
C ILE A 79 -3.45 8.09 3.34
N LEU A 80 -4.75 7.85 3.55
CA LEU A 80 -5.46 8.32 4.74
C LEU A 80 -4.90 7.73 6.04
N GLN A 81 -4.64 6.42 6.06
CA GLN A 81 -4.06 5.74 7.20
C GLN A 81 -2.66 6.29 7.53
N PHE A 82 -1.86 6.57 6.50
CA PHE A 82 -0.55 7.21 6.66
C PHE A 82 -0.69 8.60 7.29
N LEU A 83 -1.56 9.46 6.76
CA LEU A 83 -1.82 10.78 7.34
C LEU A 83 -2.24 10.72 8.81
N GLN A 84 -3.12 9.79 9.18
CA GLN A 84 -3.54 9.58 10.57
C GLN A 84 -2.37 9.18 11.48
N GLN A 85 -1.47 8.32 11.00
CA GLN A 85 -0.26 7.93 11.75
C GLN A 85 0.72 9.10 11.91
N PHE A 86 0.87 9.93 10.87
CA PHE A 86 1.70 11.14 10.95
C PHE A 86 1.17 12.12 11.98
N ALA A 87 -0.15 12.33 12.02
CA ALA A 87 -0.81 13.17 13.01
C ALA A 87 -0.67 12.62 14.45
N ARG A 88 -0.58 11.30 14.63
CA ARG A 88 -0.31 10.68 15.95
C ARG A 88 1.15 10.86 16.38
N LYS A 89 2.10 10.67 15.47
CA LYS A 89 3.55 10.81 15.75
C LYS A 89 3.91 12.23 16.18
N SER A 90 3.32 13.26 15.56
CA SER A 90 3.56 14.66 15.97
C SER A 90 3.11 14.93 17.41
N ARG A 91 2.02 14.31 17.84
CA ARG A 91 1.47 14.48 19.20
C ARG A 91 2.27 13.78 20.30
N THR A 92 2.94 12.66 19.99
CA THR A 92 3.68 11.88 20.99
C THR A 92 5.08 12.42 21.27
N ARG A 93 5.66 13.19 20.35
CA ARG A 93 7.04 13.71 20.47
C ARG A 93 7.17 14.85 21.49
N SER A 94 6.07 15.43 21.97
CA SER A 94 6.08 16.49 22.99
C SER A 94 6.12 15.99 24.44
N LYS A 95 6.10 14.68 24.73
CA LYS A 95 6.01 14.15 26.11
C LYS A 95 7.33 13.63 26.71
N SER A 96 8.49 13.88 26.11
CA SER A 96 9.76 13.32 26.62
C SER A 96 10.81 14.41 26.87
N VAL A 97 10.55 15.31 27.83
CA VAL A 97 11.60 16.02 28.57
C VAL A 97 11.09 16.27 29.99
N GLU A 98 11.12 15.24 30.84
CA GLU A 98 11.13 15.42 32.29
C GLU A 98 12.52 14.98 32.75
N TRP A 99 13.42 15.96 32.90
CA TRP A 99 14.71 15.75 33.54
C TRP A 99 14.44 15.61 35.04
N ASN A 100 14.43 14.38 35.57
CA ASN A 100 14.66 14.17 37.00
C ASN A 100 16.15 14.35 37.26
N GLY A 101 16.54 15.62 37.40
CA GLY A 101 17.79 16.01 38.01
C GLY A 101 17.73 15.74 39.52
N ILE A 102 18.80 15.11 39.98
CA ILE A 102 19.34 14.98 41.35
C ILE A 102 18.73 15.96 42.37
#